data_AF-A0A0B7B2F6-F1
#
_entry.id   AF-A0A0B7B2F6-F1
#
_cell.length_a   1.000
_cell.length_b   1.000
_cell.length_c   1.000
_cell.angle_alpha   90.00
_cell.angle_beta   90.00
_cell.angle_gamma   90.00
#
_symmetry.space_group_name_H-M   'P 1'
#
loop_
_entity.id
_entity.type
_entity.pdbx_description
1 polymer ?
#
loop_
_entity_poly.entity_id
_entity_poly.type
_entity_poly.pdbx_seq_one_letter_code
_entity_poly.pdbx_strand_id
1 'polypeptide(L)'
;MSQWARVQQNTTVLDQMRQLYPPHFTVEVRYYLCEWIEAQQWDRISENDLQHAPAAVKLLTEMLDLLQKKIKELMGNEHFIIRYNLEDCYHKIQNLVDTNPFDMIQTIKTCLANEKLLLDQLETEPQQDEVNDTHEEDEQTINDRIIMDEIQNLFTKTKNTETDLKHLQQKQETFIIQFSDGQRITGLVHQLSQQPQSAQRIQKEKEFKAQKDKIDILLTTLAHDLFLLRIELSKKYEQTILSLQKVQQQILDNKLISWKRQQQLAGNGLVVASSGLETLQKWCDDLADLIWQNRQQIKKSTQLQQQLPIKVPDSNEDLLPKLNETITTLLSSLVTSTFIVVQQPPQVLKKDARFSASVSLLVGGKLNIHMNPPHVKATIISEHQASDLLKLQSDCKVQEMTSGEILNNSGLMEYQAKTGHLGITFRNMQLKKIKRAEKRGSEAVTDEKFCILFQSKFSVGGSELIYQVWTLSLPVVVTVHGNQECNASATVLWDNGFAEPGRLSFEVPDSVEWNSLADQLNTKFKFHTGKGLTKTNLDYLASKLFGKKDPSTCKVSWAQFSKVCTLIICVSFVKTTI
;
A
#
# COMPACT_ATOMS: atom_id res chain seq x y z
N MET A 1 -11.89 33.82 -15.81
CA MET A 1 -10.85 32.77 -15.79
C MET A 1 -10.49 32.49 -17.23
N SER A 2 -9.19 32.41 -17.55
CA SER A 2 -8.74 31.98 -18.88
C SER A 2 -9.24 30.57 -19.19
N GLN A 3 -9.42 30.25 -20.46
CA GLN A 3 -9.79 28.91 -20.93
C GLN A 3 -8.78 27.89 -20.41
N TRP A 4 -7.50 28.25 -20.42
CA TRP A 4 -6.43 27.42 -19.89
C TRP A 4 -6.52 27.15 -18.38
N ALA A 5 -6.95 28.14 -17.58
CA ALA A 5 -7.13 27.93 -16.14
C ALA A 5 -8.25 26.92 -15.83
N ARG A 6 -9.28 26.83 -16.68
CA ARG A 6 -10.33 25.82 -16.57
C ARG A 6 -9.83 24.42 -16.95
N VAL A 7 -8.99 24.34 -17.99
CA VAL A 7 -8.33 23.08 -18.38
C VAL A 7 -7.42 22.57 -17.26
N GLN A 8 -6.70 23.46 -16.56
CA GLN A 8 -5.80 23.07 -15.46
C GLN A 8 -6.50 22.46 -14.25
N GLN A 9 -7.75 22.82 -14.00
CA GLN A 9 -8.52 22.32 -12.85
C GLN A 9 -9.03 20.88 -13.07
N ASN A 10 -9.06 20.39 -14.32
CA ASN A 10 -9.58 19.08 -14.68
C ASN A 10 -8.46 18.18 -15.21
N THR A 11 -7.95 17.28 -14.37
CA THR A 11 -6.85 16.33 -14.70
C THR A 11 -7.20 15.38 -15.84
N THR A 12 -8.46 14.95 -15.95
CA THR A 12 -8.97 14.10 -17.04
C THR A 12 -8.91 14.79 -18.41
N VAL A 13 -9.23 16.09 -18.45
CA VAL A 13 -9.15 16.91 -19.67
C VAL A 13 -7.70 17.12 -20.07
N LEU A 14 -6.80 17.36 -19.12
CA LEU A 14 -5.36 17.51 -19.37
C LEU A 14 -4.76 16.28 -20.07
N ASP A 15 -5.12 15.07 -19.65
CA ASP A 15 -4.60 13.83 -20.24
C ASP A 15 -5.13 13.57 -21.65
N GLN A 16 -6.41 13.87 -21.89
CA GLN A 16 -7.00 13.79 -23.24
C GLN A 16 -6.43 14.87 -24.16
N MET A 17 -6.23 16.08 -23.64
CA MET A 17 -5.68 17.21 -24.39
C MET A 17 -4.22 17.01 -24.80
N ARG A 18 -3.39 16.38 -23.96
CA ARG A 18 -1.99 16.04 -24.32
C ARG A 18 -1.87 15.24 -25.61
N GLN A 19 -2.88 14.44 -25.96
CA GLN A 19 -2.89 13.65 -27.19
C GLN A 19 -3.29 14.45 -28.43
N LEU A 20 -3.84 15.65 -28.25
CA LEU A 20 -4.37 16.51 -29.32
C LEU A 20 -3.41 17.64 -29.73
N TYR A 21 -2.39 17.94 -28.93
CA TYR A 21 -1.36 18.92 -29.31
C TYR A 21 -0.34 18.31 -30.26
N PRO A 22 -0.07 18.96 -31.41
CA PRO A 22 0.94 18.49 -32.34
C PRO A 22 2.37 18.84 -31.85
N PRO A 23 3.40 18.15 -32.38
CA PRO A 23 4.78 18.27 -31.90
C PRO A 23 5.42 19.66 -32.14
N HIS A 24 4.83 20.50 -32.98
CA HIS A 24 5.26 21.88 -33.22
C HIS A 24 4.56 22.90 -32.33
N PHE A 25 3.42 22.57 -31.72
CA PHE A 25 2.68 23.45 -30.81
C PHE A 25 2.30 22.67 -29.57
N THR A 26 3.18 22.66 -28.57
CA THR A 26 3.04 21.81 -27.38
C THR A 26 2.27 22.49 -26.25
N VAL A 27 1.88 21.69 -25.27
CA VAL A 27 1.20 22.14 -24.04
C VAL A 27 2.02 23.20 -23.29
N GLU A 28 3.35 23.13 -23.34
CA GLU A 28 4.24 24.10 -22.71
C GLU A 28 4.14 25.47 -23.38
N VAL A 29 4.13 25.53 -24.72
CA VAL A 29 3.93 26.79 -25.47
C VAL A 29 2.55 27.38 -25.16
N ARG A 30 1.51 26.53 -25.16
CA ARG A 30 0.15 26.92 -24.79
C ARG A 30 0.05 27.43 -23.34
N TYR A 31 0.80 26.84 -22.41
CA TYR A 31 0.82 27.22 -21.00
C TYR A 31 1.46 28.58 -20.79
N TYR A 32 2.65 28.82 -21.35
CA TYR A 32 3.38 30.07 -21.10
C TYR A 32 2.83 31.28 -21.85
N LEU A 33 2.08 31.05 -22.94
CA LEU A 33 1.47 32.11 -23.75
C LEU A 33 -0.06 32.15 -23.64
N CYS A 34 -0.65 31.49 -22.64
CA CYS A 34 -2.10 31.27 -22.58
C CYS A 34 -2.93 32.57 -22.63
N GLU A 35 -2.57 33.57 -21.84
CA GLU A 35 -3.28 34.86 -21.79
C GLU A 35 -3.20 35.61 -23.12
N TRP A 36 -2.04 35.57 -23.78
CA TRP A 36 -1.84 36.27 -25.05
C TRP A 36 -2.58 35.57 -26.19
N ILE A 37 -2.50 34.23 -26.27
CA ILE A 37 -3.15 33.43 -27.30
C ILE A 37 -4.67 33.61 -27.22
N GLU A 38 -5.26 33.58 -26.03
CA GLU A 38 -6.70 33.73 -25.85
C GLU A 38 -7.21 35.16 -26.14
N ALA A 39 -6.33 36.17 -26.04
CA ALA A 39 -6.68 37.56 -26.35
C ALA A 39 -6.73 37.88 -27.85
N GLN A 40 -6.19 37.00 -28.72
CA GLN A 40 -6.17 37.25 -30.16
C GLN A 40 -7.48 36.84 -30.84
N GLN A 41 -7.86 37.61 -31.87
CA GLN A 41 -9.07 37.36 -32.66
C GLN A 41 -8.78 36.45 -33.84
N TRP A 42 -8.47 35.17 -33.56
CA TRP A 42 -8.09 34.18 -34.57
C TRP A 42 -9.14 34.03 -35.69
N ASP A 43 -10.43 34.17 -35.36
CA ASP A 43 -11.54 34.04 -36.31
C ASP A 43 -11.58 35.12 -37.42
N ARG A 44 -10.88 36.24 -37.23
CA ARG A 44 -10.80 37.31 -38.25
C ARG A 44 -9.80 37.00 -39.36
N ILE A 45 -8.92 36.04 -39.16
CA ILE A 45 -7.93 35.62 -40.16
C ILE A 45 -8.52 34.45 -40.93
N SER A 46 -9.01 34.72 -42.15
CA SER A 46 -9.54 33.68 -43.02
C SER A 46 -8.42 32.97 -43.77
N GLU A 47 -8.32 31.65 -43.59
CA GLU A 47 -7.28 30.78 -44.19
C GLU A 47 -7.37 30.69 -45.72
N ASN A 48 -8.54 31.04 -46.29
CA ASN A 48 -8.81 30.96 -47.73
C ASN A 48 -8.56 32.28 -48.48
N ASP A 49 -8.20 33.35 -47.79
CA ASP A 49 -8.01 34.68 -48.38
C ASP A 49 -6.56 35.15 -48.21
N LEU A 50 -5.82 35.14 -49.33
CA LEU A 50 -4.41 35.53 -49.42
C LEU A 50 -4.15 36.98 -48.95
N GLN A 51 -5.18 37.82 -48.87
CA GLN A 51 -5.05 39.19 -48.34
C GLN A 51 -4.75 39.23 -46.84
N HIS A 52 -5.05 38.15 -46.10
CA HIS A 52 -4.77 38.04 -44.66
C HIS A 52 -3.36 37.49 -44.35
N ALA A 53 -2.59 37.06 -45.35
CA ALA A 53 -1.25 36.50 -45.15
C ALA A 53 -0.28 37.45 -44.40
N PRO A 54 -0.23 38.77 -44.68
CA PRO A 54 0.64 39.68 -43.93
C PRO A 54 0.22 39.85 -42.47
N ALA A 55 -1.09 39.78 -42.19
CA ALA A 55 -1.63 39.86 -40.83
C ALA A 55 -1.36 38.58 -40.04
N ALA A 56 -1.47 37.42 -40.70
CA ALA A 56 -1.12 36.11 -40.15
C ALA A 56 0.36 36.04 -39.75
N VAL A 57 1.27 36.42 -40.65
CA VAL A 57 2.71 36.44 -40.38
C VAL A 57 3.02 37.39 -39.23
N LYS A 58 2.48 38.61 -39.26
CA LYS A 58 2.70 39.59 -38.18
C LYS A 58 2.31 39.03 -36.80
N LEU A 59 1.14 38.41 -36.70
CA LEU A 59 0.63 37.84 -35.45
C LEU A 59 1.50 36.68 -34.94
N LEU A 60 1.96 35.81 -35.84
CA LEU A 60 2.83 34.69 -35.47
C LEU A 60 4.25 35.16 -35.11
N THR A 61 4.75 36.22 -35.73
CA THR A 61 6.02 36.85 -35.33
C THR A 61 5.92 37.44 -33.93
N GLU A 62 4.82 38.10 -33.58
CA GLU A 62 4.57 38.58 -32.21
C GLU A 62 4.52 37.43 -31.19
N MET A 63 3.94 36.28 -31.57
CA MET A 63 3.97 35.07 -30.75
C MET A 63 5.38 34.53 -30.54
N LEU A 64 6.20 34.48 -31.59
CA LEU A 64 7.59 34.05 -31.54
C LEU A 64 8.43 34.98 -30.65
N ASP A 65 8.25 36.29 -30.76
CA ASP A 65 8.96 37.26 -29.92
C ASP A 65 8.64 37.09 -28.43
N LEU A 66 7.37 36.82 -28.10
CA LEU A 66 6.95 36.53 -26.73
C LEU A 66 7.51 35.21 -26.21
N LEU A 67 7.53 34.17 -27.05
CA LEU A 67 8.13 32.88 -26.72
C LEU A 67 9.63 33.03 -26.45
N GLN A 68 10.33 33.78 -27.30
CA GLN A 68 11.76 34.04 -27.14
C GLN A 68 12.07 34.87 -25.89
N LYS A 69 11.21 35.82 -25.54
CA LYS A 69 11.31 36.56 -24.27
C LYS A 69 11.13 35.64 -23.07
N LYS A 70 10.17 34.71 -23.11
CA LYS A 70 9.93 33.72 -22.04
C LYS A 70 11.09 32.73 -21.89
N ILE A 71 11.66 32.26 -22.99
CA ILE A 71 12.87 31.42 -22.98
C ILE A 71 14.03 32.13 -22.27
N LYS A 72 14.21 33.44 -22.50
CA LYS A 72 15.26 34.25 -21.86
C LYS A 72 14.99 34.53 -20.37
N GLU A 73 13.73 34.56 -19.95
CA GLU A 73 13.34 34.75 -18.53
C GLU A 73 13.58 33.47 -17.70
N LEU A 74 13.56 32.28 -18.32
CA LEU A 74 13.75 30.98 -17.67
C LEU A 74 15.25 30.65 -17.45
N MET A 75 15.92 31.44 -16.61
CA MET A 75 17.33 31.26 -16.24
C MET A 75 17.50 30.38 -14.99
N GLY A 76 18.24 29.27 -15.09
CA GLY A 76 18.58 28.39 -13.95
C GLY A 76 18.65 26.90 -14.33
N ASN A 77 19.43 26.11 -13.58
CA ASN A 77 19.61 24.67 -13.85
C ASN A 77 18.32 23.85 -13.73
N GLU A 78 17.35 24.31 -12.93
CA GLU A 78 16.06 23.62 -12.71
C GLU A 78 15.11 23.71 -13.91
N HIS A 79 15.27 24.74 -14.76
CA HIS A 79 14.41 24.97 -15.94
C HIS A 79 15.07 24.56 -17.26
N PHE A 80 16.24 23.91 -17.21
CA PHE A 80 17.02 23.55 -18.40
C PHE A 80 16.21 22.72 -19.42
N ILE A 81 15.48 21.70 -18.94
CA ILE A 81 14.69 20.81 -19.80
C ILE A 81 13.53 21.57 -20.47
N ILE A 82 12.81 22.40 -19.71
CA ILE A 82 11.69 23.19 -20.22
C ILE A 82 12.20 24.21 -21.24
N ARG A 83 13.32 24.89 -20.96
CA ARG A 83 13.96 25.82 -21.88
C ARG A 83 14.35 25.13 -23.20
N TYR A 84 14.97 23.97 -23.13
CA TYR A 84 15.37 23.19 -24.30
C TYR A 84 14.15 22.81 -25.18
N ASN A 85 13.07 22.34 -24.55
CA ASN A 85 11.85 21.98 -25.26
C ASN A 85 11.17 23.20 -25.90
N LEU A 86 11.14 24.35 -25.20
CA LEU A 86 10.61 25.59 -25.75
C LEU A 86 11.46 26.15 -26.90
N GLU A 87 12.79 26.02 -26.84
CA GLU A 87 13.71 26.38 -27.92
C GLU A 87 13.50 25.51 -29.16
N ASP A 88 13.34 24.19 -28.99
CA ASP A 88 13.02 23.27 -30.09
C ASP A 88 11.66 23.59 -30.72
N CYS A 89 10.64 23.90 -29.90
CA CYS A 89 9.33 24.34 -30.39
C CYS A 89 9.41 25.69 -31.12
N TYR A 90 10.18 26.65 -30.61
CA TYR A 90 10.38 27.95 -31.24
C TYR A 90 10.91 27.79 -32.67
N HIS A 91 11.94 26.96 -32.87
CA HIS A 91 12.50 26.71 -34.21
C HIS A 91 11.53 26.00 -35.14
N LYS A 92 10.75 25.04 -34.63
CA LYS A 92 9.70 24.35 -35.41
C LYS A 92 8.59 25.30 -35.85
N ILE A 93 8.12 26.16 -34.94
CA ILE A 93 7.09 27.17 -35.25
C ILE A 93 7.65 28.18 -36.25
N GLN A 94 8.87 28.67 -36.07
CA GLN A 94 9.51 29.62 -36.98
C GLN A 94 9.58 29.07 -38.42
N ASN A 95 10.03 27.83 -38.59
CA ASN A 95 10.07 27.17 -39.91
C ASN A 95 8.68 27.05 -40.55
N LEU A 96 7.64 26.80 -39.75
CA LEU A 96 6.25 26.73 -40.22
C LEU A 96 5.70 28.10 -40.58
N VAL A 97 6.04 29.15 -39.84
CA VAL A 97 5.64 30.54 -40.16
C VAL A 97 6.27 30.99 -41.47
N ASP A 98 7.53 30.63 -41.73
CA ASP A 98 8.25 30.98 -42.96
C ASP A 98 7.76 30.19 -44.19
N THR A 99 7.28 28.95 -43.99
CA THR A 99 6.87 28.06 -45.10
C THR A 99 5.37 28.12 -45.37
N ASN A 100 4.54 28.11 -44.33
CA ASN A 100 3.08 28.12 -44.41
C ASN A 100 2.42 28.68 -43.13
N PRO A 101 2.29 30.02 -43.01
CA PRO A 101 1.76 30.67 -41.79
C PRO A 101 0.28 30.35 -41.53
N PHE A 102 -0.50 30.00 -42.55
CA PHE A 102 -1.91 29.65 -42.38
C PHE A 102 -2.10 28.32 -41.65
N ASP A 103 -1.22 27.34 -41.88
CA ASP A 103 -1.26 26.02 -41.22
C ASP A 103 -1.01 26.12 -39.71
N MET A 104 -0.15 27.06 -39.28
CA MET A 104 0.07 27.35 -37.87
C MET A 104 -1.16 27.99 -37.22
N ILE A 105 -1.82 28.93 -37.91
CA ILE A 105 -3.07 29.55 -37.42
C ILE A 105 -4.18 28.51 -37.31
N GLN A 106 -4.30 27.63 -38.31
CA GLN A 106 -5.26 26.53 -38.29
C GLN A 106 -4.98 25.56 -37.14
N THR A 107 -3.70 25.27 -36.87
CA THR A 107 -3.29 24.46 -35.73
C THR A 107 -3.75 25.09 -34.41
N ILE A 108 -3.50 26.38 -34.20
CA ILE A 108 -3.89 27.09 -32.96
C ILE A 108 -5.41 27.10 -32.81
N LYS A 109 -6.15 27.42 -33.88
CA LYS A 109 -7.63 27.41 -33.87
C LYS A 109 -8.20 26.03 -33.55
N THR A 110 -7.65 24.98 -34.17
CA THR A 110 -8.09 23.60 -33.94
C THR A 110 -7.82 23.18 -32.51
N CYS A 111 -6.67 23.54 -31.95
CA CYS A 111 -6.37 23.29 -30.55
C CYS A 111 -7.38 24.00 -29.63
N LEU A 112 -7.59 25.31 -29.81
CA LEU A 112 -8.55 26.11 -29.00
C LEU A 112 -9.99 25.60 -29.11
N ALA A 113 -10.41 25.20 -30.31
CA ALA A 113 -11.74 24.62 -30.55
C ALA A 113 -11.90 23.26 -29.87
N ASN A 114 -10.86 22.42 -29.88
CA ASN A 114 -10.85 21.14 -29.19
C ASN A 114 -10.89 21.31 -27.67
N GLU A 115 -10.13 22.27 -27.09
CA GLU A 115 -10.23 22.52 -25.64
C GLU A 115 -11.63 23.00 -25.28
N LYS A 116 -12.23 23.87 -26.10
CA LYS A 116 -13.60 24.36 -25.87
C LYS A 116 -14.62 23.23 -25.99
N LEU A 117 -14.50 22.37 -26.98
CA LEU A 117 -15.39 21.22 -27.18
C LEU A 117 -15.29 20.23 -26.01
N LEU A 118 -14.08 19.97 -25.50
CA LEU A 118 -13.88 19.11 -24.33
C LEU A 118 -14.46 19.74 -23.05
N LEU A 119 -14.32 21.06 -22.88
CA LEU A 119 -14.94 21.78 -21.76
C LEU A 119 -16.47 21.82 -21.87
N ASP A 120 -17.01 22.04 -23.07
CA ASP A 120 -18.45 22.05 -23.32
C ASP A 120 -19.04 20.64 -23.16
N GLN A 121 -18.32 19.58 -23.54
CA GLN A 121 -18.73 18.19 -23.28
C GLN A 121 -18.88 17.89 -21.79
N LEU A 122 -18.06 18.50 -20.94
CA LEU A 122 -18.21 18.41 -19.48
C LEU A 122 -19.40 19.22 -18.94
N GLU A 123 -19.76 20.34 -19.58
CA GLU A 123 -20.90 21.18 -19.17
C GLU A 123 -22.25 20.69 -19.72
N THR A 124 -22.25 19.94 -20.85
CA THR A 124 -23.47 19.53 -21.57
C THR A 124 -23.90 18.09 -21.29
N GLU A 125 -23.17 17.32 -20.49
CA GLU A 125 -23.74 16.10 -19.92
C GLU A 125 -24.74 16.49 -18.83
N PRO A 126 -26.07 16.36 -19.05
CA PRO A 126 -27.00 16.41 -17.94
C PRO A 126 -26.59 15.30 -16.98
N GLN A 127 -26.52 15.62 -15.68
CA GLN A 127 -26.40 14.69 -14.57
C GLN A 127 -27.42 13.54 -14.72
N GLN A 128 -27.04 12.51 -15.48
CA GLN A 128 -27.73 11.24 -15.58
C GLN A 128 -26.73 10.21 -15.07
N ASP A 129 -26.82 9.97 -13.77
CA ASP A 129 -26.31 8.80 -13.06
C ASP A 129 -24.79 8.53 -13.12
N GLU A 130 -23.96 9.54 -12.81
CA GLU A 130 -22.66 9.32 -12.16
C GLU A 130 -22.78 9.33 -10.63
N VAL A 131 -23.73 8.57 -10.08
CA VAL A 131 -23.85 8.40 -8.61
C VAL A 131 -22.93 7.29 -8.07
N ASN A 132 -22.19 6.56 -8.92
CA ASN A 132 -21.42 5.40 -8.46
C ASN A 132 -19.88 5.47 -8.55
N ASP A 133 -19.25 6.49 -9.13
CA ASP A 133 -17.77 6.54 -9.21
C ASP A 133 -17.10 7.73 -8.51
N THR A 134 -17.82 8.81 -8.18
CA THR A 134 -17.25 9.96 -7.45
C THR A 134 -17.41 9.89 -5.93
N HIS A 135 -18.36 9.11 -5.40
CA HIS A 135 -18.52 8.92 -3.95
C HIS A 135 -17.45 7.99 -3.34
N GLU A 136 -16.90 7.04 -4.09
CA GLU A 136 -15.89 6.11 -3.56
C GLU A 136 -14.52 6.78 -3.35
N GLU A 137 -14.10 7.72 -4.21
CA GLU A 137 -12.84 8.46 -4.05
C GLU A 137 -12.90 9.42 -2.84
N ASP A 138 -14.03 10.08 -2.62
CA ASP A 138 -14.24 10.94 -1.44
C ASP A 138 -14.29 10.13 -0.13
N GLU A 139 -14.98 8.98 -0.11
CA GLU A 139 -15.02 8.11 1.08
C GLU A 139 -13.67 7.44 1.38
N GLN A 140 -12.93 6.99 0.36
CA GLN A 140 -11.59 6.41 0.58
C GLN A 140 -10.62 7.46 1.12
N THR A 141 -10.65 8.68 0.59
CA THR A 141 -9.78 9.78 1.03
C THR A 141 -10.12 10.23 2.45
N ILE A 142 -11.40 10.23 2.83
CA ILE A 142 -11.83 10.52 4.21
C ILE A 142 -11.35 9.42 5.17
N ASN A 143 -11.52 8.14 4.80
CA ASN A 143 -11.06 7.01 5.60
C ASN A 143 -9.54 7.02 5.80
N ASP A 144 -8.77 7.38 4.77
CA ASP A 144 -7.31 7.51 4.84
C ASP A 144 -6.88 8.62 5.82
N ARG A 145 -7.60 9.74 5.84
CA ARG A 145 -7.38 10.83 6.80
C ARG A 145 -7.71 10.42 8.24
N ILE A 146 -8.79 9.66 8.44
CA ILE A 146 -9.16 9.15 9.77
C ILE A 146 -8.07 8.23 10.32
N ILE A 147 -7.57 7.29 9.50
CA ILE A 147 -6.48 6.38 9.91
C ILE A 147 -5.21 7.18 10.28
N MET A 148 -4.86 8.19 9.48
CA MET A 148 -3.72 9.05 9.76
C MET A 148 -3.86 9.82 11.09
N ASP A 149 -5.05 10.36 11.38
CA ASP A 149 -5.32 11.07 12.64
C ASP A 149 -5.27 10.12 13.84
N GLU A 150 -5.84 8.91 13.72
CA GLU A 150 -5.76 7.89 14.77
C GLU A 150 -4.31 7.47 15.06
N ILE A 151 -3.46 7.30 14.02
CA ILE A 151 -2.03 7.04 14.17
C ILE A 151 -1.30 8.20 14.87
N GLN A 152 -1.58 9.45 14.49
CA GLN A 152 -0.96 10.64 15.12
C GLN A 152 -1.36 10.77 16.60
N ASN A 153 -2.62 10.49 16.93
CA ASN A 153 -3.09 10.43 18.30
C ASN A 153 -2.36 9.33 19.10
N LEU A 154 -2.17 8.15 18.51
CA LEU A 154 -1.38 7.07 19.12
C LEU A 154 0.08 7.45 19.37
N PHE A 155 0.74 8.19 18.47
CA PHE A 155 2.07 8.74 18.74
C PHE A 155 2.07 9.66 19.95
N THR A 156 1.06 10.53 20.06
CA THR A 156 0.93 11.45 21.20
C THR A 156 0.71 10.67 22.51
N LYS A 157 -0.17 9.66 22.52
CA LYS A 157 -0.39 8.78 23.68
C LYS A 157 0.87 8.01 24.07
N THR A 158 1.61 7.49 23.09
CA THR A 158 2.86 6.73 23.30
C THR A 158 3.96 7.63 23.87
N LYS A 159 4.04 8.88 23.42
CA LYS A 159 4.98 9.88 23.96
C LYS A 159 4.63 10.27 25.40
N ASN A 160 3.35 10.47 25.70
CA ASN A 160 2.89 10.80 27.06
C ASN A 160 3.16 9.65 28.04
N THR A 161 2.91 8.42 27.64
CA THR A 161 3.25 7.24 28.46
C THR A 161 4.75 7.06 28.63
N GLU A 162 5.57 7.44 27.64
CA GLU A 162 7.03 7.47 27.79
C GLU A 162 7.48 8.50 28.84
N THR A 163 6.89 9.70 28.85
CA THR A 163 7.20 10.71 29.85
C THR A 163 6.77 10.28 31.26
N ASP A 164 5.60 9.66 31.38
CA ASP A 164 5.10 9.13 32.65
C ASP A 164 6.00 8.00 33.16
N LEU A 165 6.47 7.12 32.28
CA LEU A 165 7.42 6.05 32.63
C LEU A 165 8.77 6.61 33.11
N LYS A 166 9.29 7.66 32.47
CA LYS A 166 10.52 8.35 32.92
C LYS A 166 10.31 8.99 34.30
N HIS A 167 9.18 9.63 34.53
CA HIS A 167 8.84 10.20 35.83
C HIS A 167 8.68 9.13 36.93
N LEU A 168 8.02 8.00 36.61
CA LEU A 168 7.92 6.84 37.51
C LEU A 168 9.31 6.31 37.88
N GLN A 169 10.20 6.16 36.90
CA GLN A 169 11.58 5.74 37.13
C GLN A 169 12.31 6.69 38.08
N GLN A 170 12.23 8.01 37.86
CA GLN A 170 12.87 9.01 38.72
C GLN A 170 12.33 8.97 40.16
N LYS A 171 11.01 8.83 40.35
CA LYS A 171 10.43 8.67 41.68
C LYS A 171 10.89 7.36 42.35
N GLN A 172 11.04 6.28 41.59
CA GLN A 172 11.52 5.01 42.11
C GLN A 172 13.00 5.09 42.52
N GLU A 173 13.85 5.75 41.73
CA GLU A 173 15.24 6.02 42.10
C GLU A 173 15.33 6.88 43.37
N THR A 174 14.48 7.91 43.48
CA THR A 174 14.37 8.74 44.68
C THR A 174 14.00 7.90 45.91
N PHE A 175 13.02 7.00 45.78
CA PHE A 175 12.64 6.08 46.85
C PHE A 175 13.82 5.20 47.28
N ILE A 176 14.55 4.61 46.33
CA ILE A 176 15.71 3.74 46.61
C ILE A 176 16.79 4.52 47.38
N ILE A 177 17.08 5.76 46.99
CA ILE A 177 18.04 6.63 47.69
C ILE A 177 17.59 6.89 49.13
N GLN A 178 16.34 7.31 49.32
CA GLN A 178 15.80 7.58 50.66
C GLN A 178 15.78 6.32 51.54
N PHE A 179 15.50 5.15 50.95
CA PHE A 179 15.53 3.88 51.66
C PHE A 179 16.95 3.50 52.10
N SER A 180 17.94 3.69 51.22
CA SER A 180 19.36 3.52 51.55
C SER A 180 19.81 4.45 52.67
N ASP A 181 19.36 5.71 52.65
CA ASP A 181 19.63 6.67 53.73
C ASP A 181 18.99 6.25 55.06
N GLY A 182 17.76 5.73 55.04
CA GLY A 182 17.10 5.16 56.21
C GLY A 182 17.85 3.95 56.79
N GLN A 183 18.36 3.06 55.93
CA GLN A 183 19.22 1.94 56.32
C GLN A 183 20.53 2.42 56.96
N ARG A 184 21.17 3.43 56.36
CA ARG A 184 22.40 4.04 56.89
C ARG A 184 22.18 4.62 58.29
N ILE A 185 21.09 5.37 58.51
CA ILE A 185 20.74 5.90 59.84
C ILE A 185 20.46 4.77 60.82
N THR A 186 19.77 3.71 60.39
CA THR A 186 19.52 2.53 61.22
C THR A 186 20.83 1.87 61.69
N GLY A 187 21.81 1.76 60.80
CA GLY A 187 23.16 1.29 61.14
C GLY A 187 23.87 2.20 62.16
N LEU A 188 23.78 3.52 61.98
CA LEU A 188 24.35 4.50 62.93
C LEU A 188 23.71 4.42 64.32
N VAL A 189 22.38 4.26 64.39
CA VAL A 189 21.65 4.06 65.65
C VAL A 189 22.09 2.75 66.33
N HIS A 190 22.28 1.67 65.56
CA HIS A 190 22.77 0.41 66.10
C HIS A 190 24.20 0.53 66.63
N GLN A 191 25.10 1.20 65.93
CA GLN A 191 26.48 1.44 66.38
C GLN A 191 26.52 2.29 67.66
N LEU A 192 25.68 3.32 67.77
CA LEU A 192 25.56 4.14 68.98
C LEU A 192 25.02 3.35 70.19
N SER A 193 24.21 2.31 69.94
CA SER A 193 23.66 1.47 71.00
C SER A 193 24.73 0.66 71.76
N GLN A 194 25.86 0.36 71.10
CA GLN A 194 26.98 -0.41 71.63
C GLN A 194 27.98 0.43 72.45
N GLN A 195 27.88 1.77 72.45
CA GLN A 195 28.76 2.66 73.20
C GLN A 195 28.31 2.87 74.66
N PRO A 196 29.24 3.21 75.61
CA PRO A 196 28.90 3.50 77.00
C PRO A 196 27.82 4.58 77.14
N GLN A 197 26.90 4.44 78.10
CA GLN A 197 25.83 5.41 78.30
C GLN A 197 26.37 6.77 78.75
N SER A 198 26.13 7.80 77.94
CA SER A 198 26.42 9.20 78.25
C SER A 198 25.22 10.09 77.89
N ALA A 199 25.07 11.25 78.54
CA ALA A 199 23.99 12.19 78.25
C ALA A 199 24.01 12.66 76.77
N GLN A 200 25.20 12.84 76.20
CA GLN A 200 25.40 13.19 74.79
C GLN A 200 24.97 12.06 73.83
N ARG A 201 25.15 10.78 74.22
CA ARG A 201 24.69 9.63 73.43
C ARG A 201 23.16 9.62 73.34
N ILE A 202 22.47 9.79 74.47
CA ILE A 202 20.99 9.77 74.53
C ILE A 202 20.40 10.84 73.59
N GLN A 203 21.02 12.02 73.55
CA GLN A 203 20.57 13.12 72.69
C GLN A 203 20.78 12.82 71.19
N LYS A 204 21.96 12.31 70.80
CA LYS A 204 22.24 11.90 69.41
C LYS A 204 21.35 10.74 68.96
N GLU A 205 21.08 9.78 69.84
CA GLU A 205 20.18 8.65 69.55
C GLU A 205 18.74 9.13 69.29
N LYS A 206 18.26 10.10 70.08
CA LYS A 206 16.95 10.72 69.90
C LYS A 206 16.86 11.50 68.59
N GLU A 207 17.93 12.20 68.22
CA GLU A 207 18.02 12.96 66.95
C GLU A 207 18.01 12.03 65.74
N PHE A 208 18.80 10.96 65.74
CA PHE A 208 18.79 9.98 64.65
C PHE A 208 17.49 9.19 64.55
N LYS A 209 16.83 8.88 65.69
CA LYS A 209 15.47 8.30 65.69
C LYS A 209 14.46 9.25 65.07
N ALA A 210 14.46 10.53 65.44
CA ALA A 210 13.57 11.52 64.84
C ALA A 210 13.85 11.73 63.34
N GLN A 211 15.11 11.66 62.91
CA GLN A 211 15.47 11.71 61.49
C GLN A 211 14.98 10.46 60.73
N LYS A 212 15.08 9.28 61.35
CA LYS A 212 14.53 8.04 60.80
C LYS A 212 13.01 8.10 60.66
N ASP A 213 12.28 8.55 61.68
CA ASP A 213 10.82 8.66 61.62
C ASP A 213 10.36 9.57 60.47
N LYS A 214 11.09 10.67 60.20
CA LYS A 214 10.83 11.54 59.05
C LYS A 214 11.03 10.82 57.71
N ILE A 215 12.09 10.02 57.59
CA ILE A 215 12.36 9.23 56.38
C ILE A 215 11.29 8.13 56.21
N ASP A 216 10.87 7.46 57.28
CA ASP A 216 9.87 6.40 57.21
C ASP A 216 8.48 6.95 56.79
N ILE A 217 8.10 8.15 57.26
CA ILE A 217 6.91 8.86 56.77
C ILE A 217 7.05 9.20 55.28
N LEU A 218 8.20 9.75 54.87
CA LEU A 218 8.46 10.09 53.47
C LEU A 218 8.40 8.85 52.56
N LEU A 219 9.01 7.74 52.99
CA LEU A 219 8.99 6.46 52.26
C LEU A 219 7.57 5.91 52.12
N THR A 220 6.75 6.02 53.16
CA THR A 220 5.35 5.58 53.11
C THR A 220 4.56 6.38 52.07
N THR A 221 4.73 7.72 52.05
CA THR A 221 4.09 8.59 51.05
C THR A 221 4.61 8.28 49.64
N LEU A 222 5.92 8.14 49.45
CA LEU A 222 6.51 7.82 48.15
C LEU A 222 6.08 6.43 47.65
N ALA A 223 5.94 5.44 48.53
CA ALA A 223 5.44 4.12 48.16
C ALA A 223 3.99 4.18 47.67
N HIS A 224 3.15 4.98 48.32
CA HIS A 224 1.76 5.18 47.89
C HIS A 224 1.69 5.91 46.54
N ASP A 225 2.45 6.99 46.36
CA ASP A 225 2.57 7.71 45.08
C ASP A 225 3.02 6.78 43.94
N LEU A 226 4.07 5.98 44.18
CA LEU A 226 4.59 5.01 43.20
C LEU A 226 3.54 3.97 42.82
N PHE A 227 2.78 3.50 43.79
CA PHE A 227 1.69 2.55 43.55
C PHE A 227 0.59 3.16 42.65
N LEU A 228 0.15 4.38 42.94
CA LEU A 228 -0.85 5.07 42.12
C LEU A 228 -0.35 5.32 40.69
N LEU A 229 0.90 5.79 40.55
CA LEU A 229 1.52 6.02 39.23
C LEU A 229 1.62 4.73 38.42
N ARG A 230 1.97 3.59 39.04
CA ARG A 230 2.01 2.28 38.36
C ARG A 230 0.65 1.84 37.83
N ILE A 231 -0.42 2.03 38.62
CA ILE A 231 -1.78 1.69 38.19
C ILE A 231 -2.24 2.61 37.05
N GLU A 232 -2.03 3.92 37.18
CA GLU A 232 -2.42 4.89 36.17
C GLU A 232 -1.70 4.60 34.84
N LEU A 233 -0.39 4.34 34.90
CA LEU A 233 0.41 4.00 33.73
C LEU A 233 -0.05 2.69 33.08
N SER A 234 -0.37 1.67 33.87
CA SER A 234 -0.90 0.39 33.36
C SER A 234 -2.24 0.57 32.64
N LYS A 235 -3.15 1.41 33.18
CA LYS A 235 -4.42 1.75 32.51
C LYS A 235 -4.19 2.54 31.22
N LYS A 236 -3.22 3.46 31.20
CA LYS A 236 -2.84 4.19 29.98
C LYS A 236 -2.27 3.25 28.90
N TYR A 237 -1.49 2.24 29.29
CA TYR A 237 -1.03 1.20 28.35
C TYR A 237 -2.19 0.39 27.80
N GLU A 238 -3.13 -0.05 28.64
CA GLU A 238 -4.33 -0.78 28.21
C GLU A 238 -5.14 0.00 27.17
N GLN A 239 -5.45 1.27 27.45
CA GLN A 239 -6.17 2.14 26.51
C GLN A 239 -5.42 2.35 25.18
N THR A 240 -4.09 2.44 25.24
CA THR A 240 -3.24 2.62 24.07
C THR A 240 -3.21 1.34 23.22
N ILE A 241 -3.10 0.17 23.85
CA ILE A 241 -3.14 -1.14 23.19
C ILE A 241 -4.50 -1.38 22.52
N LEU A 242 -5.61 -1.06 23.19
CA LEU A 242 -6.94 -1.18 22.59
C LEU A 242 -7.10 -0.27 21.36
N SER A 243 -6.57 0.95 21.43
CA SER A 243 -6.55 1.88 20.30
C SER A 243 -5.68 1.35 19.15
N LEU A 244 -4.49 0.79 19.47
CA LEU A 244 -3.61 0.15 18.48
C LEU A 244 -4.29 -1.02 17.79
N GLN A 245 -5.00 -1.87 18.54
CA GLN A 245 -5.73 -3.01 17.99
C GLN A 245 -6.81 -2.57 17.00
N LYS A 246 -7.57 -1.52 17.32
CA LYS A 246 -8.60 -0.97 16.42
C LYS A 246 -7.99 -0.47 15.10
N VAL A 247 -6.92 0.32 15.18
CA VAL A 247 -6.23 0.86 14.00
C VAL A 247 -5.60 -0.27 13.17
N GLN A 248 -4.99 -1.26 13.83
CA GLN A 248 -4.43 -2.43 13.16
C GLN A 248 -5.50 -3.23 12.42
N GLN A 249 -6.69 -3.44 13.00
CA GLN A 249 -7.81 -4.09 12.31
C GLN A 249 -8.27 -3.29 11.08
N GLN A 250 -8.40 -1.97 11.20
CA GLN A 250 -8.77 -1.15 10.04
C GLN A 250 -7.75 -1.23 8.90
N ILE A 251 -6.45 -1.22 9.22
CA ILE A 251 -5.40 -1.29 8.20
C ILE A 251 -5.29 -2.70 7.60
N LEU A 252 -5.27 -3.74 8.44
CA LEU A 252 -5.05 -5.12 7.98
C LEU A 252 -6.30 -5.75 7.37
N ASP A 253 -7.46 -5.58 8.00
CA ASP A 253 -8.68 -6.30 7.60
C ASP A 253 -9.50 -5.52 6.56
N ASN A 254 -9.36 -4.20 6.49
CA ASN A 254 -10.03 -3.40 5.45
C ASN A 254 -9.08 -2.98 4.34
N LYS A 255 -8.07 -2.14 4.64
CA LYS A 255 -7.24 -1.51 3.61
C LYS A 255 -6.31 -2.49 2.89
N LEU A 256 -5.63 -3.37 3.63
CA LEU A 256 -4.76 -4.39 3.04
C LEU A 256 -5.56 -5.44 2.26
N ILE A 257 -6.73 -5.87 2.75
CA ILE A 257 -7.60 -6.79 2.00
C ILE A 257 -8.12 -6.14 0.73
N SER A 258 -8.58 -4.89 0.80
CA SER A 258 -9.01 -4.11 -0.38
C SER A 258 -7.88 -3.97 -1.39
N TRP A 259 -6.67 -3.63 -0.96
CA TRP A 259 -5.51 -3.56 -1.84
C TRP A 259 -5.18 -4.91 -2.49
N LYS A 260 -5.22 -6.03 -1.73
CA LYS A 260 -5.03 -7.38 -2.28
C LYS A 260 -6.11 -7.72 -3.32
N ARG A 261 -7.36 -7.29 -3.11
CA ARG A 261 -8.46 -7.47 -4.06
C ARG A 261 -8.23 -6.64 -5.33
N GLN A 262 -7.82 -5.39 -5.20
CA GLN A 262 -7.45 -4.55 -6.35
C GLN A 262 -6.30 -5.17 -7.13
N GLN A 263 -5.27 -5.69 -6.45
CA GLN A 263 -4.16 -6.41 -7.10
C GLN A 263 -4.63 -7.67 -7.84
N GLN A 264 -5.59 -8.42 -7.29
CA GLN A 264 -6.21 -9.56 -7.96
C GLN A 264 -6.93 -9.14 -9.24
N LEU A 265 -7.74 -8.08 -9.18
CA LEU A 265 -8.44 -7.53 -10.34
C LEU A 265 -7.48 -6.92 -11.37
N ALA A 266 -6.31 -6.45 -10.95
CA ALA A 266 -5.24 -6.00 -11.84
C ALA A 266 -4.74 -7.14 -12.76
N GLY A 267 -4.81 -8.40 -12.31
CA GLY A 267 -4.55 -9.57 -13.17
C GLY A 267 -5.51 -9.66 -14.37
N ASN A 268 -6.72 -9.09 -14.24
CA ASN A 268 -7.70 -8.97 -15.31
C ASN A 268 -7.55 -7.66 -16.11
N GLY A 269 -6.58 -6.80 -15.78
CA GLY A 269 -6.29 -5.57 -16.50
C GLY A 269 -6.84 -4.30 -15.85
N LEU A 270 -7.30 -4.37 -14.59
CA LEU A 270 -7.64 -3.17 -13.83
C LEU A 270 -6.38 -2.32 -13.60
N VAL A 271 -6.46 -1.02 -13.87
CA VAL A 271 -5.36 -0.09 -13.59
C VAL A 271 -5.37 0.22 -12.09
N VAL A 272 -4.36 -0.25 -11.36
CA VAL A 272 -4.21 0.02 -9.93
C VAL A 272 -3.26 1.19 -9.74
N ALA A 273 -3.69 2.19 -8.96
CA ALA A 273 -2.85 3.31 -8.59
C ALA A 273 -1.64 2.84 -7.78
N SER A 274 -0.44 3.26 -8.18
CA SER A 274 0.82 2.89 -7.50
C SER A 274 0.95 3.51 -6.10
N SER A 275 0.24 4.61 -5.84
CA SER A 275 0.26 5.35 -4.57
C SER A 275 -0.33 4.58 -3.39
N GLY A 276 -1.28 3.66 -3.63
CA GLY A 276 -1.96 2.93 -2.55
C GLY A 276 -1.03 2.06 -1.71
N LEU A 277 -0.01 1.44 -2.33
CA LEU A 277 0.96 0.61 -1.62
C LEU A 277 1.92 1.45 -0.76
N GLU A 278 2.32 2.62 -1.24
CA GLU A 278 3.22 3.51 -0.49
C GLU A 278 2.55 4.07 0.77
N THR A 279 1.26 4.44 0.67
CA THR A 279 0.47 4.83 1.84
C THR A 279 0.32 3.68 2.84
N LEU A 280 0.02 2.48 2.36
CA LEU A 280 -0.11 1.30 3.21
C LEU A 280 1.20 0.91 3.89
N GLN A 281 2.32 1.00 3.16
CA GLN A 281 3.67 0.82 3.69
C GLN A 281 3.93 1.78 4.86
N LYS A 282 3.63 3.07 4.67
CA LYS A 282 3.80 4.09 5.72
C LYS A 282 2.98 3.78 6.97
N TRP A 283 1.70 3.44 6.82
CA TRP A 283 0.85 3.08 7.96
C TRP A 283 1.34 1.84 8.70
N CYS A 284 1.79 0.82 7.97
CA CYS A 284 2.34 -0.40 8.58
C CYS A 284 3.65 -0.12 9.31
N ASP A 285 4.54 0.71 8.75
CA ASP A 285 5.78 1.14 9.38
C ASP A 285 5.51 1.96 10.66
N ASP A 286 4.59 2.93 10.61
CA ASP A 286 4.21 3.75 11.75
C ASP A 286 3.55 2.90 12.86
N LEU A 287 2.67 1.96 12.50
CA LEU A 287 2.11 0.98 13.45
C LEU A 287 3.19 0.08 14.06
N ALA A 288 4.12 -0.42 13.25
CA ALA A 288 5.19 -1.28 13.75
C ALA A 288 6.07 -0.55 14.77
N ASP A 289 6.39 0.72 14.51
CA ASP A 289 7.14 1.57 15.42
C ASP A 289 6.35 1.79 16.73
N LEU A 290 5.07 2.16 16.64
CA LEU A 290 4.19 2.34 17.80
C LEU A 290 4.06 1.08 18.67
N ILE A 291 3.77 -0.06 18.05
CA ILE A 291 3.66 -1.35 18.77
C ILE A 291 4.99 -1.71 19.41
N TRP A 292 6.11 -1.51 18.70
CA TRP A 292 7.44 -1.79 19.24
C TRP A 292 7.80 -0.89 20.42
N GLN A 293 7.56 0.41 20.32
CA GLN A 293 7.81 1.36 21.40
C GLN A 293 6.98 1.04 22.64
N ASN A 294 5.68 0.79 22.48
CA ASN A 294 4.81 0.41 23.61
C ASN A 294 5.25 -0.91 24.26
N ARG A 295 5.71 -1.89 23.46
CA ARG A 295 6.27 -3.15 23.99
C ARG A 295 7.50 -2.89 24.86
N GLN A 296 8.42 -2.04 24.40
CA GLN A 296 9.62 -1.71 25.17
C GLN A 296 9.28 -0.95 26.46
N GLN A 297 8.30 -0.04 26.41
CA GLN A 297 7.81 0.66 27.59
C GLN A 297 7.22 -0.30 28.64
N ILE A 298 6.37 -1.25 28.22
CA ILE A 298 5.76 -2.25 29.12
C ILE A 298 6.83 -3.14 29.75
N LYS A 299 7.82 -3.60 28.98
CA LYS A 299 8.95 -4.36 29.52
C LYS A 299 9.77 -3.58 30.55
N LYS A 300 10.07 -2.31 30.24
CA LYS A 300 10.79 -1.44 31.18
C LYS A 300 9.97 -1.20 32.45
N SER A 301 8.66 -1.00 32.35
CA SER A 301 7.75 -0.92 33.49
C SER A 301 7.78 -2.21 34.33
N THR A 302 7.75 -3.37 33.68
CA THR A 302 7.86 -4.68 34.33
C THR A 302 9.19 -4.83 35.08
N GLN A 303 10.29 -4.41 34.47
CA GLN A 303 11.62 -4.41 35.10
C GLN A 303 11.66 -3.50 36.34
N LEU A 304 11.07 -2.29 36.26
CA LEU A 304 10.95 -1.38 37.40
C LEU A 304 10.13 -2.00 38.54
N GLN A 305 9.05 -2.71 38.22
CA GLN A 305 8.25 -3.42 39.23
C GLN A 305 9.03 -4.55 39.91
N GLN A 306 9.85 -5.30 39.15
CA GLN A 306 10.71 -6.34 39.70
C GLN A 306 11.83 -5.80 40.59
N GLN A 307 12.40 -4.63 40.25
CA GLN A 307 13.43 -3.98 41.08
C GLN A 307 12.88 -3.50 42.43
N LEU A 308 11.60 -3.11 42.49
CA LEU A 308 10.95 -2.65 43.71
C LEU A 308 9.54 -3.25 43.84
N PRO A 309 9.44 -4.49 44.37
CA PRO A 309 8.16 -5.16 44.57
C PRO A 309 7.42 -4.53 45.75
N ILE A 310 6.57 -3.55 45.47
CA ILE A 310 5.59 -3.04 46.42
C ILE A 310 4.46 -4.07 46.45
N LYS A 311 4.13 -4.60 47.63
CA LYS A 311 3.02 -5.55 47.78
C LYS A 311 1.74 -4.89 47.28
N VAL A 312 1.25 -5.36 46.14
CA VAL A 312 -0.06 -4.98 45.60
C VAL A 312 -1.11 -5.55 46.57
N PRO A 313 -2.10 -4.76 47.02
CA PRO A 313 -3.23 -5.32 47.76
C PRO A 313 -3.90 -6.41 46.93
N ASP A 314 -4.30 -7.53 47.55
CA ASP A 314 -4.83 -8.74 46.89
C ASP A 314 -6.04 -8.50 45.94
N SER A 315 -6.60 -7.29 45.92
CA SER A 315 -7.69 -6.87 45.02
C SER A 315 -7.27 -6.42 43.61
N ASN A 316 -5.99 -6.09 43.37
CA ASN A 316 -5.55 -5.58 42.05
C ASN A 316 -4.69 -6.62 41.33
N GLU A 317 -5.22 -7.18 40.23
CA GLU A 317 -4.44 -8.02 39.32
C GLU A 317 -3.34 -7.21 38.62
N ASP A 318 -2.16 -7.82 38.45
CA ASP A 318 -1.10 -7.25 37.64
C ASP A 318 -1.47 -7.35 36.14
N LEU A 319 -1.71 -6.20 35.52
CA LEU A 319 -2.11 -6.11 34.11
C LEU A 319 -0.91 -6.20 33.16
N LEU A 320 0.32 -5.92 33.61
CA LEU A 320 1.48 -5.83 32.72
C LEU A 320 1.79 -7.14 31.96
N PRO A 321 1.73 -8.33 32.58
CA PRO A 321 1.96 -9.60 31.87
C PRO A 321 0.94 -9.82 30.74
N LYS A 322 -0.35 -9.58 31.02
CA LYS A 322 -1.44 -9.71 30.03
C LYS A 322 -1.25 -8.72 28.89
N LEU A 323 -0.92 -7.46 29.19
CA LEU A 323 -0.65 -6.43 28.19
C LEU A 323 0.57 -6.76 27.33
N ASN A 324 1.62 -7.33 27.92
CA ASN A 324 2.80 -7.78 27.19
C ASN A 324 2.48 -8.95 26.25
N GLU A 325 1.62 -9.89 26.64
CA GLU A 325 1.16 -10.96 25.76
C GLU A 325 0.35 -10.38 24.59
N THR A 326 -0.66 -9.55 24.87
CA THR A 326 -1.50 -8.90 23.85
C THR A 326 -0.68 -8.12 22.83
N ILE A 327 0.28 -7.30 23.27
CA ILE A 327 1.11 -6.52 22.35
C ILE A 327 2.08 -7.39 21.54
N THR A 328 2.53 -8.54 22.09
CA THR A 328 3.31 -9.53 21.33
C THR A 328 2.47 -10.15 20.22
N THR A 329 1.21 -10.48 20.51
CA THR A 329 0.27 -11.04 19.54
C THR A 329 -0.08 -10.03 18.46
N LEU A 330 -0.29 -8.75 18.82
CA LEU A 330 -0.49 -7.67 17.84
C LEU A 330 0.71 -7.53 16.90
N LEU A 331 1.93 -7.51 17.44
CA LEU A 331 3.15 -7.47 16.63
C LEU A 331 3.27 -8.69 15.73
N SER A 332 2.98 -9.89 16.24
CA SER A 332 3.05 -11.14 15.48
C SER A 332 2.08 -11.12 14.31
N SER A 333 0.82 -10.74 14.56
CA SER A 333 -0.22 -10.59 13.53
C SER A 333 0.17 -9.55 12.48
N LEU A 334 0.74 -8.41 12.89
CA LEU A 334 1.20 -7.38 11.96
C LEU A 334 2.33 -7.90 11.07
N VAL A 335 3.35 -8.53 11.65
CA VAL A 335 4.50 -9.08 10.91
C VAL A 335 4.09 -10.18 9.94
N THR A 336 3.19 -11.09 10.34
CA THR A 336 2.72 -12.16 9.45
C THR A 336 1.84 -11.64 8.33
N SER A 337 0.99 -10.65 8.59
CA SER A 337 0.03 -10.14 7.60
C SER A 337 0.65 -9.20 6.58
N THR A 338 1.73 -8.51 6.95
CA THR A 338 2.46 -7.54 6.12
C THR A 338 3.54 -8.16 5.24
N PHE A 339 3.72 -9.49 5.28
CA PHE A 339 4.51 -10.22 4.31
C PHE A 339 3.67 -10.52 3.07
N ILE A 340 3.86 -9.74 2.01
CA ILE A 340 2.98 -9.73 0.84
C ILE A 340 3.73 -9.90 -0.48
N VAL A 341 3.01 -10.36 -1.50
CA VAL A 341 3.49 -10.40 -2.88
C VAL A 341 3.17 -9.04 -3.52
N VAL A 342 4.20 -8.26 -3.85
CA VAL A 342 4.04 -6.94 -4.49
C VAL A 342 3.89 -7.07 -6.00
N GLN A 343 4.71 -7.92 -6.62
CA GLN A 343 4.60 -8.27 -8.03
C GLN A 343 4.25 -9.74 -8.13
N GLN A 344 3.02 -10.01 -8.55
CA GLN A 344 2.53 -11.37 -8.74
C GLN A 344 3.31 -12.07 -9.86
N PRO A 345 3.55 -13.40 -9.76
CA PRO A 345 4.02 -14.18 -10.89
C PRO A 345 2.97 -14.15 -12.02
N PRO A 346 3.36 -14.37 -13.27
CA PRO A 346 2.40 -14.60 -14.35
C PRO A 346 1.45 -15.73 -13.97
N GLN A 347 0.15 -15.46 -13.97
CA GLN A 347 -0.86 -16.45 -13.56
C GLN A 347 -1.04 -17.58 -14.57
N VAL A 348 -0.51 -17.43 -15.78
CA VAL A 348 -0.33 -18.52 -16.73
C VAL A 348 1.17 -18.78 -16.86
N LEU A 349 1.64 -19.88 -16.27
CA LEU A 349 3.06 -20.28 -16.32
C LEU A 349 3.27 -21.35 -17.37
N LYS A 350 4.15 -21.07 -18.33
CA LYS A 350 4.63 -22.09 -19.27
C LYS A 350 5.82 -22.84 -18.66
N LYS A 351 5.81 -24.17 -18.79
CA LYS A 351 6.96 -25.02 -18.39
C LYS A 351 8.25 -24.54 -19.08
N ASP A 352 9.35 -24.54 -18.33
CA ASP A 352 10.67 -24.10 -18.78
C ASP A 352 10.76 -22.61 -19.19
N ALA A 353 9.69 -21.82 -19.04
CA ALA A 353 9.75 -20.38 -19.21
C ALA A 353 10.29 -19.69 -17.95
N ARG A 354 11.03 -18.60 -18.15
CA ARG A 354 11.49 -17.74 -17.06
C ARG A 354 10.36 -16.81 -16.65
N PHE A 355 10.20 -16.60 -15.36
CA PHE A 355 9.23 -15.69 -14.80
C PHE A 355 9.81 -14.95 -13.60
N SER A 356 9.15 -13.85 -13.25
CA SER A 356 9.52 -13.02 -12.12
C SER A 356 8.38 -12.86 -11.12
N ALA A 357 8.73 -12.71 -9.85
CA ALA A 357 7.81 -12.28 -8.80
C ALA A 357 8.58 -11.49 -7.74
N SER A 358 7.90 -10.57 -7.06
CA SER A 358 8.49 -9.78 -5.99
C SER A 358 7.68 -9.89 -4.72
N VAL A 359 8.36 -10.11 -3.59
CA VAL A 359 7.74 -10.11 -2.26
C VAL A 359 8.37 -9.03 -1.40
N SER A 360 7.58 -8.47 -0.50
CA SER A 360 7.99 -7.40 0.39
C SER A 360 7.45 -7.63 1.80
N LEU A 361 8.18 -7.09 2.77
CA LEU A 361 7.76 -7.01 4.17
C LEU A 361 7.54 -5.55 4.52
N LEU A 362 6.27 -5.15 4.67
CA LEU A 362 5.94 -3.72 4.87
C LEU A 362 6.45 -3.14 6.19
N VAL A 363 6.87 -3.97 7.15
CA VAL A 363 7.39 -3.53 8.47
C VAL A 363 8.91 -3.68 8.60
N GLY A 364 9.58 -4.05 7.51
CA GLY A 364 10.99 -4.45 7.51
C GLY A 364 11.98 -3.33 7.85
N GLY A 365 11.67 -2.10 7.45
CA GLY A 365 12.51 -0.94 7.68
C GLY A 365 12.62 -0.57 9.16
N LYS A 366 11.47 -0.37 9.82
CA LYS A 366 11.39 0.10 11.21
C LYS A 366 11.80 -0.92 12.25
N LEU A 367 11.58 -2.21 11.98
CA LEU A 367 11.97 -3.29 12.90
C LEU A 367 13.45 -3.69 12.82
N ASN A 368 14.27 -2.94 12.07
CA ASN A 368 15.70 -3.21 11.86
C ASN A 368 16.01 -4.61 11.31
N ILE A 369 15.05 -5.23 10.61
CA ILE A 369 15.22 -6.58 10.03
C ILE A 369 16.27 -6.56 8.92
N HIS A 370 16.47 -5.41 8.27
CA HIS A 370 17.51 -5.20 7.27
C HIS A 370 18.95 -5.39 7.79
N MET A 371 19.18 -5.33 9.12
CA MET A 371 20.52 -5.56 9.70
C MET A 371 20.99 -7.02 9.55
N ASN A 372 20.05 -7.96 9.41
CA ASN A 372 20.36 -9.34 9.05
C ASN A 372 19.33 -9.82 8.03
N PRO A 373 19.51 -9.48 6.74
CA PRO A 373 18.48 -9.65 5.73
C PRO A 373 18.07 -11.11 5.60
N PRO A 374 16.77 -11.41 5.67
CA PRO A 374 16.35 -12.79 5.70
C PRO A 374 16.31 -13.44 4.33
N HIS A 375 16.45 -14.76 4.33
CA HIS A 375 16.35 -15.57 3.14
C HIS A 375 14.89 -15.90 2.85
N VAL A 376 14.47 -15.66 1.62
CA VAL A 376 13.15 -16.05 1.12
C VAL A 376 13.30 -17.26 0.22
N LYS A 377 12.44 -18.27 0.42
CA LYS A 377 12.32 -19.44 -0.44
C LYS A 377 10.94 -19.49 -1.07
N ALA A 378 10.89 -19.61 -2.39
CA ALA A 378 9.70 -19.82 -3.21
C ALA A 378 9.52 -21.32 -3.51
N THR A 379 8.30 -21.83 -3.38
CA THR A 379 7.97 -23.24 -3.65
C THR A 379 6.60 -23.31 -4.30
N ILE A 380 6.38 -24.24 -5.24
CA ILE A 380 5.07 -24.44 -5.86
C ILE A 380 4.29 -25.52 -5.13
N ILE A 381 3.04 -25.20 -4.80
CA ILE A 381 2.12 -26.09 -4.09
C ILE A 381 0.79 -26.17 -4.86
N SER A 382 0.05 -27.27 -4.67
CA SER A 382 -1.27 -27.45 -5.25
C SER A 382 -2.36 -26.79 -4.40
N GLU A 383 -3.55 -26.64 -4.96
CA GLU A 383 -4.75 -26.17 -4.25
C GLU A 383 -5.02 -26.93 -2.94
N HIS A 384 -5.04 -28.27 -2.99
CA HIS A 384 -5.24 -29.09 -1.79
C HIS A 384 -4.16 -28.83 -0.71
N GLN A 385 -2.89 -28.72 -1.13
CA GLN A 385 -1.80 -28.41 -0.20
C GLN A 385 -1.93 -27.01 0.39
N ALA A 386 -2.37 -26.03 -0.40
CA ALA A 386 -2.63 -24.68 0.08
C ALA A 386 -3.77 -24.66 1.12
N SER A 387 -4.86 -25.39 0.88
CA SER A 387 -5.95 -25.54 1.83
C SER A 387 -5.52 -26.21 3.13
N ASP A 388 -4.69 -27.25 3.05
CA ASP A 388 -4.18 -27.95 4.23
C ASP A 388 -3.26 -27.04 5.05
N LEU A 389 -2.41 -26.24 4.40
CA LEU A 389 -1.58 -25.24 5.07
C LEU A 389 -2.41 -24.18 5.80
N LEU A 390 -3.52 -23.73 5.21
CA LEU A 390 -4.43 -22.76 5.85
C LEU A 390 -5.17 -23.36 7.06
N LYS A 391 -5.53 -24.64 7.00
CA LYS A 391 -6.25 -25.35 8.08
C LYS A 391 -5.35 -25.73 9.26
N LEU A 392 -4.09 -26.08 8.99
CA LEU A 392 -3.23 -26.68 10.02
C LEU A 392 -2.59 -25.68 10.98
N GLN A 393 -2.50 -24.37 10.66
CA GLN A 393 -2.01 -23.23 11.47
C GLN A 393 -0.79 -23.41 12.41
N SER A 394 -0.17 -24.59 12.47
CA SER A 394 0.80 -25.00 13.48
C SER A 394 1.67 -26.17 12.98
N ASP A 395 2.96 -25.87 12.83
CA ASP A 395 4.13 -26.75 12.98
C ASP A 395 4.31 -28.05 12.18
N CYS A 396 3.52 -28.35 11.14
CA CYS A 396 3.86 -29.47 10.26
C CYS A 396 4.74 -29.05 9.07
N LYS A 397 5.79 -29.83 8.83
CA LYS A 397 6.87 -29.62 7.86
C LYS A 397 6.37 -29.23 6.45
N VAL A 398 6.29 -27.94 6.18
CA VAL A 398 6.08 -27.42 4.80
C VAL A 398 7.17 -27.88 3.83
N GLN A 399 8.29 -28.38 4.35
CA GLN A 399 9.42 -28.90 3.57
C GLN A 399 9.09 -30.14 2.71
N GLU A 400 8.01 -30.88 2.98
CA GLU A 400 7.67 -32.12 2.25
C GLU A 400 6.48 -31.98 1.29
N MET A 401 5.79 -30.84 1.26
CA MET A 401 4.60 -30.62 0.43
C MET A 401 4.91 -29.79 -0.82
N THR A 402 5.81 -30.25 -1.69
CA THR A 402 6.07 -29.56 -2.96
C THR A 402 5.41 -30.29 -4.13
N SER A 403 4.60 -29.55 -4.89
CA SER A 403 3.98 -30.02 -6.13
C SER A 403 4.88 -29.83 -7.35
N GLY A 404 6.13 -29.37 -7.18
CA GLY A 404 7.04 -29.15 -8.29
C GLY A 404 8.40 -28.58 -7.89
N GLU A 405 9.26 -28.41 -8.89
CA GLU A 405 10.63 -27.91 -8.75
C GLU A 405 10.80 -26.60 -9.51
N ILE A 406 11.07 -25.52 -8.78
CA ILE A 406 11.42 -24.19 -9.31
C ILE A 406 12.92 -23.97 -9.14
N LEU A 407 13.60 -23.57 -10.21
CA LEU A 407 14.99 -23.10 -10.16
C LEU A 407 15.08 -21.63 -9.76
N ASN A 408 16.21 -21.24 -9.16
CA ASN A 408 16.47 -19.87 -8.68
C ASN A 408 15.39 -19.38 -7.71
N ASN A 409 14.90 -20.29 -6.87
CA ASN A 409 13.77 -20.09 -6.00
C ASN A 409 14.15 -19.55 -4.60
N SER A 410 15.40 -19.19 -4.38
CA SER A 410 15.86 -18.64 -3.11
C SER A 410 16.70 -17.39 -3.31
N GLY A 411 16.56 -16.42 -2.41
CA GLY A 411 17.44 -15.26 -2.37
C GLY A 411 17.28 -14.47 -1.08
N LEU A 412 18.14 -13.45 -0.93
CA LEU A 412 18.16 -12.54 0.22
C LEU A 412 17.26 -11.33 -0.04
N MET A 413 16.57 -10.86 0.99
CA MET A 413 15.88 -9.57 0.92
C MET A 413 16.86 -8.41 0.83
N GLU A 414 16.52 -7.42 0.02
CA GLU A 414 17.27 -6.19 -0.19
C GLU A 414 16.50 -5.02 0.43
N TYR A 415 17.21 -4.14 1.14
CA TYR A 415 16.65 -2.95 1.75
C TYR A 415 16.98 -1.71 0.92
N GLN A 416 15.96 -0.94 0.56
CA GLN A 416 16.11 0.33 -0.14
C GLN A 416 15.95 1.48 0.84
N ALA A 417 17.07 2.09 1.25
CA ALA A 417 17.07 3.15 2.28
C ALA A 417 16.26 4.41 1.91
N LYS A 418 16.08 4.71 0.62
CA LYS A 418 15.31 5.88 0.16
C LYS A 418 13.80 5.71 0.34
N THR A 419 13.29 4.49 0.19
CA THR A 419 11.85 4.17 0.20
C THR A 419 11.43 3.42 1.46
N GLY A 420 12.39 2.96 2.28
CA GLY A 420 12.11 2.08 3.42
C GLY A 420 11.69 0.67 3.02
N HIS A 421 11.70 0.35 1.73
CA HIS A 421 11.19 -0.91 1.20
C HIS A 421 12.17 -2.05 1.47
N LEU A 422 11.71 -3.10 2.17
CA LEU A 422 12.44 -4.35 2.37
C LEU A 422 11.77 -5.47 1.59
N GLY A 423 12.41 -5.97 0.54
CA GLY A 423 11.82 -7.03 -0.26
C GLY A 423 12.83 -7.73 -1.17
N ILE A 424 12.37 -8.69 -1.94
CA ILE A 424 13.19 -9.39 -2.93
C ILE A 424 12.43 -9.48 -4.25
N THR A 425 13.16 -9.27 -5.34
CA THR A 425 12.69 -9.48 -6.70
C THR A 425 13.37 -10.70 -7.30
N PHE A 426 12.63 -11.78 -7.44
CA PHE A 426 13.08 -12.94 -8.17
C PHE A 426 12.91 -12.68 -9.67
N ARG A 427 13.99 -12.44 -10.41
CA ARG A 427 13.91 -12.09 -11.85
C ARG A 427 13.91 -13.30 -12.80
N ASN A 428 14.54 -14.39 -12.38
CA ASN A 428 14.89 -15.52 -13.26
C ASN A 428 14.43 -16.87 -12.69
N MET A 429 13.24 -16.92 -12.09
CA MET A 429 12.67 -18.21 -11.66
C MET A 429 12.22 -19.02 -12.88
N GLN A 430 12.34 -20.35 -12.79
CA GLN A 430 11.96 -21.24 -13.89
C GLN A 430 11.35 -22.53 -13.33
N LEU A 431 10.16 -22.90 -13.83
CA LEU A 431 9.47 -24.13 -13.43
C LEU A 431 9.95 -25.31 -14.28
N LYS A 432 10.68 -26.25 -13.67
CA LYS A 432 11.25 -27.44 -14.35
C LYS A 432 10.34 -28.66 -14.32
N LYS A 433 9.75 -28.94 -13.16
CA LYS A 433 8.92 -30.13 -12.95
C LYS A 433 7.66 -29.75 -12.18
N ILE A 434 6.56 -30.38 -12.54
CA ILE A 434 5.27 -30.28 -11.85
C ILE A 434 4.73 -31.70 -11.65
N LYS A 435 4.32 -32.02 -10.43
CA LYS A 435 3.59 -33.23 -10.07
C LYS A 435 2.11 -32.89 -10.12
N ARG A 436 1.35 -33.66 -10.89
CA ARG A 436 -0.10 -33.53 -11.01
C ARG A 436 -0.77 -34.74 -10.37
N ALA A 437 -1.93 -34.55 -9.77
CA ALA A 437 -2.72 -35.66 -9.26
C ALA A 437 -3.22 -36.53 -10.43
N GLU A 438 -3.30 -37.85 -10.23
CA GLU A 438 -3.91 -38.74 -11.21
C GLU A 438 -5.41 -38.44 -11.31
N LYS A 439 -5.88 -38.03 -12.50
CA LYS A 439 -7.25 -37.57 -12.71
C LYS A 439 -8.29 -38.69 -12.64
N ARG A 440 -9.44 -38.41 -12.02
CA ARG A 440 -10.69 -39.16 -12.19
C ARG A 440 -11.70 -38.27 -12.95
N GLY A 441 -11.87 -38.46 -14.27
CA GLY A 441 -13.00 -37.86 -15.01
C GLY A 441 -12.67 -36.79 -16.08
N SER A 442 -13.62 -35.87 -16.31
CA SER A 442 -13.72 -34.94 -17.46
C SER A 442 -13.07 -33.55 -17.28
N GLU A 443 -12.27 -33.34 -16.24
CA GLU A 443 -11.67 -32.04 -15.91
C GLU A 443 -10.47 -31.72 -16.84
N ALA A 444 -10.42 -30.49 -17.37
CA ALA A 444 -9.34 -30.09 -18.26
C ALA A 444 -8.03 -29.88 -17.47
N VAL A 445 -6.88 -30.08 -18.11
CA VAL A 445 -5.56 -29.85 -17.48
C VAL A 445 -5.35 -28.37 -17.12
N THR A 446 -6.10 -27.48 -17.78
CA THR A 446 -6.07 -26.03 -17.56
C THR A 446 -6.95 -25.56 -16.41
N ASP A 447 -7.68 -26.48 -15.76
CA ASP A 447 -8.51 -26.17 -14.61
C ASP A 447 -7.75 -26.41 -13.29
N GLU A 448 -6.61 -27.11 -13.33
CA GLU A 448 -5.75 -27.33 -12.17
C GLU A 448 -5.02 -26.03 -11.77
N LYS A 449 -5.29 -25.58 -10.55
CA LYS A 449 -4.67 -24.39 -9.94
C LYS A 449 -3.52 -24.78 -9.02
N PHE A 450 -2.44 -24.02 -9.14
CA PHE A 450 -1.27 -24.06 -8.27
C PHE A 450 -1.07 -22.67 -7.66
N CYS A 451 -0.24 -22.57 -6.63
CA CYS A 451 0.23 -21.28 -6.16
C CYS A 451 1.70 -21.37 -5.75
N ILE A 452 2.37 -20.21 -5.73
CA ILE A 452 3.73 -20.09 -5.26
C ILE A 452 3.68 -19.63 -3.81
N LEU A 453 4.18 -20.50 -2.94
CA LEU A 453 4.39 -20.24 -1.53
C LEU A 453 5.77 -19.62 -1.33
N PHE A 454 5.79 -18.40 -0.82
CA PHE A 454 6.99 -17.72 -0.35
C PHE A 454 7.10 -17.87 1.16
N GLN A 455 8.27 -18.25 1.65
CA GLN A 455 8.53 -18.44 3.08
C GLN A 455 9.81 -17.73 3.48
N SER A 456 9.82 -17.16 4.67
CA SER A 456 10.98 -16.50 5.26
C SER A 456 11.04 -16.73 6.77
N LYS A 457 12.25 -16.76 7.31
CA LYS A 457 12.50 -16.89 8.75
C LYS A 457 13.49 -15.81 9.18
N PHE A 458 13.14 -15.07 10.23
CA PHE A 458 13.98 -14.01 10.77
C PHE A 458 13.70 -13.74 12.24
N SER A 459 14.60 -12.99 12.87
CA SER A 459 14.47 -12.59 14.25
C SER A 459 14.40 -11.09 14.41
N VAL A 460 13.55 -10.60 15.31
CA VAL A 460 13.37 -9.18 15.64
C VAL A 460 13.81 -8.92 17.08
N GLY A 461 14.43 -7.76 17.33
CA GLY A 461 14.79 -7.32 18.69
C GLY A 461 15.98 -8.05 19.31
N GLY A 462 17.04 -8.31 18.54
CA GLY A 462 18.24 -8.96 19.07
C GLY A 462 18.06 -10.45 19.37
N SER A 463 17.28 -11.16 18.53
CA SER A 463 16.96 -12.59 18.65
C SER A 463 15.91 -12.96 19.70
N GLU A 464 15.19 -11.99 20.25
CA GLU A 464 14.13 -12.25 21.24
C GLU A 464 12.88 -12.89 20.61
N LEU A 465 12.49 -12.42 19.43
CA LEU A 465 11.30 -12.89 18.73
C LEU A 465 11.71 -13.50 17.40
N ILE A 466 11.39 -14.78 17.19
CA ILE A 466 11.65 -15.49 15.95
C ILE A 466 10.34 -15.61 15.19
N TYR A 467 10.29 -15.08 13.98
CA TYR A 467 9.14 -15.14 13.10
C TYR A 467 9.41 -16.08 11.93
N GLN A 468 8.45 -16.95 11.65
CA GLN A 468 8.34 -17.68 10.41
C GLN A 468 7.13 -17.14 9.66
N VAL A 469 7.38 -16.34 8.62
CA VAL A 469 6.33 -15.76 7.79
C VAL A 469 6.22 -16.51 6.48
N TRP A 470 5.01 -16.57 5.95
CA TRP A 470 4.75 -17.13 4.64
C TRP A 470 3.59 -16.41 3.97
N THR A 471 3.59 -16.40 2.64
CA THR A 471 2.53 -15.79 1.84
C THR A 471 2.35 -16.56 0.54
N LEU A 472 1.12 -16.57 0.02
CA LEU A 472 0.77 -17.26 -1.22
C LEU A 472 0.62 -16.25 -2.35
N SER A 473 1.10 -16.60 -3.55
CA SER A 473 0.71 -15.89 -4.77
C SER A 473 -0.77 -16.10 -5.08
N LEU A 474 -1.30 -15.29 -5.99
CA LEU A 474 -2.56 -15.63 -6.65
C LEU A 474 -2.49 -16.99 -7.34
N PRO A 475 -3.64 -17.65 -7.59
CA PRO A 475 -3.67 -18.91 -8.32
C PRO A 475 -3.02 -18.79 -9.69
N VAL A 476 -2.27 -19.82 -10.04
CA VAL A 476 -1.48 -19.96 -11.25
C VAL A 476 -1.83 -21.27 -11.95
N VAL A 477 -2.04 -21.20 -13.26
CA VAL A 477 -2.27 -22.36 -14.11
C VAL A 477 -1.00 -22.67 -14.90
N VAL A 478 -0.54 -23.93 -14.84
CA VAL A 478 0.69 -24.37 -15.50
C VAL A 478 0.39 -25.02 -16.85
N THR A 479 0.89 -24.44 -17.93
CA THR A 479 0.77 -24.93 -19.31
C THR A 479 2.05 -25.60 -19.80
N VAL A 480 1.90 -26.62 -20.64
CA VAL A 480 3.04 -27.29 -21.30
C VAL A 480 3.17 -26.80 -22.75
N HIS A 481 2.05 -26.45 -23.38
CA HIS A 481 1.98 -26.10 -24.79
C HIS A 481 1.16 -24.82 -24.98
N GLY A 482 1.52 -23.98 -25.96
CA GLY A 482 0.94 -22.63 -26.12
C GLY A 482 -0.56 -22.61 -26.44
N ASN A 483 -1.08 -23.69 -27.04
CA ASN A 483 -2.51 -23.84 -27.30
C ASN A 483 -3.37 -23.93 -26.02
N GLN A 484 -2.76 -24.18 -24.86
CA GLN A 484 -3.45 -24.23 -23.56
C GLN A 484 -3.58 -22.85 -22.92
N GLU A 485 -2.87 -21.84 -23.41
CA GLU A 485 -2.79 -20.51 -22.82
C GLU A 485 -4.15 -19.80 -22.77
N CYS A 486 -4.95 -19.94 -23.81
CA CYS A 486 -6.29 -19.32 -23.86
C CYS A 486 -7.24 -19.93 -22.82
N ASN A 487 -7.23 -21.26 -22.66
CA ASN A 487 -8.04 -21.95 -21.66
C ASN A 487 -7.55 -21.63 -20.23
N ALA A 488 -6.23 -21.63 -20.01
CA ALA A 488 -5.65 -21.23 -18.75
C ALA A 488 -5.99 -19.77 -18.39
N SER A 489 -5.95 -18.87 -19.38
CA SER A 489 -6.33 -17.46 -19.20
C SER A 489 -7.80 -17.29 -18.85
N ALA A 490 -8.68 -18.15 -19.39
CA ALA A 490 -10.09 -18.17 -19.01
C ALA A 490 -10.28 -18.57 -17.54
N THR A 491 -9.54 -19.59 -17.06
CA THR A 491 -9.59 -20.03 -15.66
C THR A 491 -9.11 -18.92 -14.72
N VAL A 492 -8.01 -18.25 -15.09
CA VAL A 492 -7.46 -17.12 -14.34
C VAL A 492 -8.43 -15.94 -14.31
N LEU A 493 -9.06 -15.60 -15.45
CA LEU A 493 -10.00 -14.49 -15.52
C LEU A 493 -11.21 -14.72 -14.60
N TRP A 494 -11.74 -15.94 -14.62
CA TRP A 494 -12.85 -16.34 -13.75
C TRP A 494 -12.47 -16.29 -12.28
N ASP A 495 -11.29 -16.81 -11.96
CA ASP A 495 -10.79 -16.82 -10.58
C ASP A 495 -10.56 -15.41 -10.03
N ASN A 496 -9.90 -14.54 -10.79
CA ASN A 496 -9.64 -13.16 -10.38
C ASN A 496 -10.92 -12.33 -10.25
N GLY A 497 -11.88 -12.52 -11.16
CA GLY A 497 -13.11 -11.74 -11.18
C GLY A 497 -14.07 -12.11 -10.06
N PHE A 498 -14.21 -13.42 -9.78
CA PHE A 498 -15.34 -13.93 -8.98
C PHE A 498 -14.94 -14.65 -7.69
N ALA A 499 -13.66 -14.72 -7.36
CA ALA A 499 -13.24 -15.22 -6.05
C ALA A 499 -13.81 -14.37 -4.90
N GLU A 500 -14.35 -15.02 -3.88
CA GLU A 500 -14.71 -14.36 -2.62
C GLU A 500 -13.47 -14.05 -1.77
N PRO A 501 -13.42 -12.87 -1.10
CA PRO A 501 -12.38 -12.56 -0.14
C PRO A 501 -12.34 -13.58 1.01
N GLY A 502 -11.15 -14.11 1.33
CA GLY A 502 -10.97 -15.01 2.48
C GLY A 502 -11.29 -16.50 2.23
N ARG A 503 -11.55 -16.92 0.98
CA ARG A 503 -11.78 -18.33 0.64
C ARG A 503 -10.57 -19.23 0.97
N LEU A 504 -10.84 -20.46 1.42
CA LEU A 504 -9.82 -21.43 1.86
C LEU A 504 -9.27 -22.36 0.76
N SER A 505 -9.98 -22.52 -0.35
CA SER A 505 -9.69 -23.61 -1.31
C SER A 505 -9.61 -23.18 -2.77
N PHE A 506 -9.33 -21.91 -3.08
CA PHE A 506 -9.41 -21.40 -4.47
C PHE A 506 -10.76 -21.69 -5.18
N GLU A 507 -11.81 -21.94 -4.39
CA GLU A 507 -13.18 -22.16 -4.86
C GLU A 507 -13.68 -20.92 -5.59
N VAL A 508 -14.31 -21.14 -6.73
CA VAL A 508 -14.91 -20.10 -7.56
C VAL A 508 -16.39 -20.42 -7.75
N PRO A 509 -17.25 -19.41 -7.91
CA PRO A 509 -18.65 -19.64 -8.22
C PRO A 509 -18.80 -20.43 -9.52
N ASP A 510 -19.68 -21.44 -9.50
CA ASP A 510 -20.04 -22.23 -10.70
C ASP A 510 -20.81 -21.40 -11.73
N SER A 511 -21.50 -20.35 -11.27
CA SER A 511 -22.24 -19.42 -12.13
C SER A 511 -22.20 -17.99 -11.59
N VAL A 512 -22.15 -17.02 -12.51
CA VAL A 512 -22.01 -15.60 -12.22
C VAL A 512 -23.03 -14.80 -13.03
N GLU A 513 -23.37 -13.60 -12.57
CA GLU A 513 -24.26 -12.70 -13.30
C GLU A 513 -23.58 -12.15 -14.55
N TRP A 514 -24.35 -11.98 -15.63
CA TRP A 514 -23.83 -11.46 -16.89
C TRP A 514 -23.17 -10.09 -16.74
N ASN A 515 -23.77 -9.18 -15.96
CA ASN A 515 -23.25 -7.82 -15.79
C ASN A 515 -21.83 -7.84 -15.22
N SER A 516 -21.60 -8.59 -14.13
CA SER A 516 -20.26 -8.73 -13.56
C SER A 516 -19.26 -9.37 -14.51
N LEU A 517 -19.70 -10.33 -15.35
CA LEU A 517 -18.83 -10.93 -16.38
C LEU A 517 -18.54 -9.97 -17.52
N ALA A 518 -19.53 -9.20 -17.96
CA ALA A 518 -19.38 -8.17 -18.98
C ALA A 518 -18.35 -7.12 -18.56
N ASP A 519 -18.37 -6.70 -17.29
CA ASP A 519 -17.40 -5.77 -16.73
C ASP A 519 -15.98 -6.35 -16.75
N GLN A 520 -15.80 -7.60 -16.33
CA GLN A 520 -14.48 -8.27 -16.38
C GLN A 520 -13.97 -8.43 -17.82
N LEU A 521 -14.84 -8.77 -18.77
CA LEU A 521 -14.50 -8.85 -20.19
C LEU A 521 -14.11 -7.48 -20.75
N ASN A 522 -14.86 -6.43 -20.39
CA ASN A 522 -14.58 -5.06 -20.79
C ASN A 522 -13.23 -4.58 -20.24
N THR A 523 -12.97 -4.79 -18.94
CA THR A 523 -11.68 -4.45 -18.32
C THR A 523 -10.52 -5.16 -19.01
N LYS A 524 -10.66 -6.46 -19.27
CA LYS A 524 -9.63 -7.23 -19.98
C LYS A 524 -9.41 -6.72 -21.41
N PHE A 525 -10.47 -6.40 -22.12
CA PHE A 525 -10.40 -5.88 -23.49
C PHE A 525 -9.78 -4.48 -23.54
N LYS A 526 -10.17 -3.60 -22.62
CA LYS A 526 -9.62 -2.24 -22.46
C LYS A 526 -8.13 -2.28 -22.16
N PHE A 527 -7.69 -3.19 -21.29
CA PHE A 527 -6.27 -3.36 -20.98
C PHE A 527 -5.42 -3.74 -22.20
N HIS A 528 -5.92 -4.64 -23.05
CA HIS A 528 -5.16 -5.09 -24.22
C HIS A 528 -5.24 -4.15 -25.43
N THR A 529 -6.35 -3.43 -25.60
CA THR A 529 -6.61 -2.64 -26.82
C THR A 529 -6.60 -1.13 -26.60
N GLY A 530 -6.57 -0.68 -25.34
CA GLY A 530 -6.72 0.73 -24.96
C GLY A 530 -8.15 1.27 -25.08
N LYS A 531 -9.10 0.51 -25.66
CA LYS A 531 -10.51 0.91 -25.83
C LYS A 531 -11.43 -0.10 -25.18
N GLY A 532 -12.48 0.39 -24.50
CA GLY A 532 -13.51 -0.46 -23.91
C GLY A 532 -14.46 -1.07 -24.96
N LEU A 533 -15.19 -2.10 -24.55
CA LEU A 533 -16.34 -2.64 -25.27
C LEU A 533 -17.51 -1.65 -25.15
N THR A 534 -18.14 -1.31 -26.28
CA THR A 534 -19.37 -0.51 -26.29
C THR A 534 -20.57 -1.38 -25.86
N LYS A 535 -21.66 -0.73 -25.48
CA LYS A 535 -22.92 -1.40 -25.13
C LYS A 535 -23.39 -2.38 -26.21
N THR A 536 -23.31 -1.97 -27.49
CA THR A 536 -23.64 -2.83 -28.63
C THR A 536 -22.78 -4.10 -28.71
N ASN A 537 -21.49 -4.00 -28.37
CA ASN A 537 -20.59 -5.16 -28.36
C ASN A 537 -20.96 -6.12 -27.22
N LEU A 538 -21.29 -5.58 -26.05
CA LEU A 538 -21.74 -6.39 -24.91
C LEU A 538 -23.08 -7.06 -25.19
N ASP A 539 -24.04 -6.35 -25.81
CA ASP A 539 -25.34 -6.91 -26.21
C ASP A 539 -25.18 -8.04 -27.24
N TYR A 540 -24.24 -7.89 -28.18
CA TYR A 540 -23.91 -8.96 -29.12
C TYR A 540 -23.34 -10.19 -28.42
N LEU A 541 -22.39 -10.02 -27.49
CA LEU A 541 -21.82 -11.12 -26.71
C LEU A 541 -22.89 -11.83 -25.86
N ALA A 542 -23.76 -11.05 -25.21
CA ALA A 542 -24.93 -11.55 -24.49
C ALA A 542 -25.84 -12.39 -25.40
N SER A 543 -26.18 -11.88 -26.58
CA SER A 543 -27.04 -12.60 -27.53
C SER A 543 -26.42 -13.91 -28.02
N LYS A 544 -25.09 -13.97 -28.11
CA LYS A 544 -24.36 -15.18 -28.49
C LYS A 544 -24.35 -16.24 -27.37
N LEU A 545 -24.34 -15.81 -26.11
CA LEU A 545 -24.34 -16.69 -24.94
C LEU A 545 -25.75 -17.17 -24.57
N PHE A 546 -26.75 -16.30 -24.64
CA PHE A 546 -28.10 -16.56 -24.17
C PHE A 546 -29.17 -16.64 -25.26
N GLY A 547 -28.83 -16.29 -26.50
CA GLY A 547 -29.81 -16.18 -27.59
C GLY A 547 -30.67 -14.92 -27.46
N LYS A 548 -31.99 -15.10 -27.42
CA LYS A 548 -32.99 -14.01 -27.35
C LYS A 548 -33.46 -13.68 -25.91
N LYS A 549 -32.78 -14.18 -24.88
CA LYS A 549 -33.16 -13.94 -23.48
C LYS A 549 -32.58 -12.62 -22.97
N ASP A 550 -33.30 -11.97 -22.06
CA ASP A 550 -32.83 -10.74 -21.43
C ASP A 550 -31.55 -10.99 -20.62
N PRO A 551 -30.43 -10.34 -20.97
CA PRO A 551 -29.13 -10.63 -20.37
C PRO A 551 -29.01 -10.17 -18.92
N SER A 552 -29.80 -9.18 -18.50
CA SER A 552 -29.73 -8.58 -17.15
C SER A 552 -30.16 -9.52 -16.02
N THR A 553 -30.88 -10.61 -16.31
CA THR A 553 -31.33 -11.59 -15.31
C THR A 553 -30.65 -12.96 -15.48
N CYS A 554 -29.77 -13.09 -16.48
CA CYS A 554 -29.16 -14.35 -16.83
C CYS A 554 -27.84 -14.59 -16.08
N LYS A 555 -27.65 -15.83 -15.62
CA LYS A 555 -26.37 -16.31 -15.06
C LYS A 555 -25.61 -17.13 -16.09
N VAL A 556 -24.30 -16.92 -16.18
CA VAL A 556 -23.38 -17.70 -17.00
C VAL A 556 -22.68 -18.72 -16.12
N SER A 557 -22.75 -20.00 -16.49
CA SER A 557 -21.96 -21.05 -15.81
C SER A 557 -20.54 -21.17 -16.38
N TRP A 558 -19.59 -21.64 -15.56
CA TRP A 558 -18.21 -21.92 -16.00
C TRP A 558 -18.17 -22.86 -17.23
N ALA A 559 -19.03 -23.88 -17.28
CA ALA A 559 -19.10 -24.81 -18.41
C ALA A 559 -19.57 -24.14 -19.72
N GLN A 560 -20.42 -23.10 -19.63
CA GLN A 560 -20.83 -22.30 -20.78
C GLN A 560 -19.72 -21.34 -21.19
N PHE A 561 -19.07 -20.69 -20.23
CA PHE A 561 -17.97 -19.77 -20.47
C PHE A 561 -16.76 -20.46 -21.09
N SER A 562 -16.27 -21.55 -20.50
CA SER A 562 -15.11 -22.31 -20.98
C SER A 562 -15.30 -22.90 -22.39
N LYS A 563 -16.53 -23.18 -22.83
CA LYS A 563 -16.81 -23.67 -24.19
C LYS A 563 -16.92 -22.54 -25.24
N VAL A 564 -17.47 -21.39 -24.85
CA VAL A 564 -17.79 -20.29 -25.78
C VAL A 564 -16.70 -19.23 -25.83
N CYS A 565 -16.04 -18.93 -24.70
CA CYS A 565 -15.04 -17.86 -24.60
C CYS A 565 -13.62 -18.29 -24.97
N THR A 566 -13.29 -19.58 -25.07
CA THR A 566 -12.02 -20.00 -25.70
C THR A 566 -11.94 -19.45 -27.13
N LEU A 567 -13.05 -19.39 -27.86
CA LEU A 567 -13.11 -18.78 -29.19
C LEU A 567 -12.95 -17.24 -29.15
N ILE A 568 -13.45 -16.55 -28.12
CA ILE A 568 -13.43 -15.08 -28.03
C ILE A 568 -12.06 -14.58 -27.54
N ILE A 569 -11.47 -15.25 -26.55
CA ILE A 569 -10.11 -14.97 -26.05
C ILE A 569 -9.08 -15.32 -27.13
N CYS A 570 -9.27 -16.40 -27.90
CA CYS A 570 -8.42 -16.72 -29.06
C CYS A 570 -8.47 -15.64 -30.16
N VAL A 571 -9.65 -15.07 -30.47
CA VAL A 571 -9.77 -14.08 -31.56
C VAL A 571 -9.05 -12.77 -31.24
N SER A 572 -8.93 -12.40 -29.96
CA SER A 572 -8.12 -11.24 -29.54
C SER A 572 -6.60 -11.50 -29.62
N PHE A 573 -6.14 -12.76 -29.60
CA PHE A 573 -4.72 -13.11 -29.75
C PHE A 573 -4.26 -13.27 -31.21
N VAL A 574 -5.18 -13.29 -32.20
CA VAL A 574 -4.83 -13.43 -33.63
C VAL A 574 -4.31 -12.13 -34.26
N LYS A 575 -4.29 -10.99 -33.54
CA LYS A 575 -3.66 -9.75 -34.03
C LYS A 575 -2.33 -9.44 -33.35
N THR A 576 -1.34 -10.32 -33.54
CA THR A 576 0.08 -9.92 -33.48
C THR A 576 0.93 -10.68 -34.48
N THR A 577 0.35 -10.98 -35.65
CA THR A 577 1.11 -11.42 -36.83
C THR A 577 0.58 -10.73 -38.09
N ILE A 578 0.58 -9.40 -38.10
CA ILE A 578 0.63 -8.56 -39.30
C ILE A 578 1.61 -7.42 -39.02
#